data_AF-A0A9D7SF98-F1
#
_entry.id   AF-A0A9D7SF98-F1
#
_cell.length_a   1.000
_cell.length_b   1.000
_cell.length_c   1.000
_cell.angle_alpha   90.00
_cell.angle_beta   90.00
_cell.angle_gamma   90.00
#
_symmetry.space_group_name_H-M   'P 1'
#
loop_
_entity.id
_entity.type
_entity.pdbx_description
1 polymer ?
#
loop_
_entity_poly.entity_id
_entity_poly.type
_entity_poly.pdbx_seq_one_letter_code
_entity_poly.pdbx_strand_id
1 'polypeptide(L)'
;MPLLALQTPPAIAAPAPAGQEAENALLEAFDWGQPLPPAPKLGGRAMLEYRWLRAAATFDAARALPANPFAAGPPRGEAEALHALLKAPKDQLASGLKALPLREPGTALALWRWGRLQVRTGAFDATVRRAWEGRLLGEGPTLTRGYALRHALCWALAEKDEDRLAGLRALAGEDFAEVVQGFQRLFGLLGGPSPVLRVWTLPGLDYRDLRLDELGASRAWICPLEDGSLPEVPGGTVWIIPSATGSLGERDAGLSEPLLHEGRALVERLRPSGRTAFFAPSRAAFEALGLAWFPILIDLDPKGAIQAIRMGDAAPGKP
;
A
#
# COMPACT_ATOMS: atom_id res chain seq x y z
N MET A 1 7.07 10.93 -55.77
CA MET A 1 7.50 9.62 -55.24
C MET A 1 6.77 9.39 -53.92
N PRO A 2 6.13 8.23 -53.69
CA PRO A 2 5.43 7.97 -52.45
C PRO A 2 6.43 7.72 -51.31
N LEU A 3 6.16 8.32 -50.15
CA LEU A 3 6.90 8.12 -48.90
C LEU A 3 6.75 6.66 -48.45
N LEU A 4 7.88 5.97 -48.33
CA LEU A 4 7.98 4.65 -47.71
C LEU A 4 7.54 4.76 -46.24
N ALA A 5 6.53 3.98 -45.86
CA ALA A 5 6.14 3.83 -44.47
C ALA A 5 7.32 3.26 -43.66
N LEU A 6 7.72 3.97 -42.61
CA LEU A 6 8.67 3.48 -41.61
C LEU A 6 8.09 2.20 -40.98
N GLN A 7 8.64 1.05 -41.33
CA GLN A 7 8.32 -0.21 -40.68
C GLN A 7 8.78 -0.13 -39.23
N THR A 8 7.83 -0.18 -38.30
CA THR A 8 8.11 -0.33 -36.87
C THR A 8 8.90 -1.63 -36.70
N PRO A 9 10.08 -1.61 -36.06
CA PRO A 9 10.80 -2.85 -35.78
C PRO A 9 9.89 -3.78 -34.96
N PRO A 10 9.91 -5.10 -35.22
CA PRO A 10 9.12 -6.03 -34.43
C PRO A 10 9.52 -5.85 -32.97
N ALA A 11 8.52 -5.72 -32.09
CA ALA A 11 8.75 -5.68 -30.66
C ALA A 11 9.64 -6.88 -30.32
N ILE A 12 10.80 -6.63 -29.73
CA ILE A 12 11.65 -7.66 -29.16
C ILE A 12 10.80 -8.29 -28.05
N ALA A 13 10.09 -9.36 -28.39
CA ALA A 13 9.32 -10.14 -27.45
C ALA A 13 10.36 -10.74 -26.49
N ALA A 14 10.52 -10.12 -25.33
CA ALA A 14 11.27 -10.73 -24.24
C ALA A 14 10.76 -12.17 -24.07
N PRO A 15 11.65 -13.16 -23.90
CA PRO A 15 11.23 -14.54 -23.68
C PRO A 15 10.23 -14.59 -22.53
N ALA A 16 9.16 -15.37 -22.68
CA ALA A 16 8.15 -15.50 -21.64
C ALA A 16 8.84 -16.00 -20.35
N PRO A 17 8.66 -15.31 -19.21
CA PRO A 17 9.34 -15.67 -17.98
C PRO A 17 8.97 -17.11 -17.58
N ALA A 18 9.93 -17.84 -17.01
CA ALA A 18 9.74 -19.24 -16.62
C ALA A 18 9.84 -19.42 -15.10
N GLY A 19 9.05 -20.34 -14.55
CA GLY A 19 9.02 -20.65 -13.12
C GLY A 19 8.82 -19.40 -12.23
N GLN A 20 9.74 -19.20 -11.28
CA GLN A 20 9.72 -18.12 -10.30
C GLN A 20 9.68 -16.71 -10.93
N GLU A 21 10.29 -16.52 -12.10
CA GLU A 21 10.28 -15.22 -12.78
C GLU A 21 8.86 -14.82 -13.20
N ALA A 22 8.03 -15.79 -13.60
CA ALA A 22 6.66 -15.53 -14.01
C ALA A 22 5.77 -15.17 -12.82
N GLU A 23 6.00 -15.81 -11.67
CA GLU A 23 5.34 -15.47 -10.42
C GLU A 23 5.72 -14.07 -9.95
N ASN A 24 7.02 -13.77 -9.94
CA ASN A 24 7.54 -12.45 -9.54
C ASN A 24 6.97 -11.34 -10.43
N ALA A 25 6.99 -11.53 -11.76
CA ALA A 25 6.41 -10.55 -12.70
C ALA A 25 4.90 -10.35 -12.49
N LEU A 26 4.17 -11.41 -12.14
CA LEU A 26 2.74 -11.32 -11.84
C LEU A 26 2.48 -10.56 -10.54
N LEU A 27 3.26 -10.84 -9.50
CA LEU A 27 3.16 -10.19 -8.20
C LEU A 27 3.57 -8.71 -8.28
N GLU A 28 4.62 -8.40 -9.04
CA GLU A 28 5.04 -7.04 -9.35
C GLU A 28 3.94 -6.28 -10.09
N ALA A 29 3.37 -6.86 -11.14
CA ALA A 29 2.25 -6.23 -11.85
C ALA A 29 1.04 -6.00 -10.93
N PHE A 30 0.76 -6.93 -10.02
CA PHE A 30 -0.27 -6.75 -9.00
C PHE A 30 0.05 -5.59 -8.03
N ASP A 31 1.27 -5.53 -7.50
CA ASP A 31 1.69 -4.50 -6.55
C ASP A 31 1.65 -3.08 -7.15
N TRP A 32 2.03 -2.95 -8.42
CA TRP A 32 2.05 -1.67 -9.12
C TRP A 32 0.74 -1.32 -9.83
N GLY A 33 -0.30 -2.16 -9.69
CA GLY A 33 -1.58 -1.96 -10.40
C GLY A 33 -1.43 -1.97 -11.92
N GLN A 34 -0.40 -2.63 -12.45
CA GLN A 34 -0.10 -2.69 -13.87
C GLN A 34 -0.89 -3.81 -14.57
N PRO A 35 -1.05 -3.75 -15.90
CA PRO A 35 -1.59 -4.87 -16.66
C PRO A 35 -0.83 -6.16 -16.39
N LEU A 36 -1.55 -7.25 -16.14
CA LEU A 36 -0.93 -8.53 -15.82
C LEU A 36 -0.16 -9.10 -17.02
N PRO A 37 1.01 -9.74 -16.78
CA PRO A 37 1.79 -10.34 -17.85
C PRO A 37 1.01 -11.45 -18.57
N PRO A 38 1.38 -11.78 -19.82
CA PRO A 38 0.82 -12.93 -20.52
C PRO A 38 1.12 -14.23 -19.74
N ALA A 39 0.32 -15.26 -19.99
CA ALA A 39 0.55 -16.55 -19.34
C ALA A 39 1.90 -17.14 -19.78
N PRO A 40 2.73 -17.62 -18.83
CA PRO A 40 4.02 -18.22 -19.12
C PRO A 40 3.85 -19.60 -19.76
N LYS A 41 4.92 -20.09 -20.41
CA LYS A 41 4.97 -21.45 -20.96
C LYS A 41 5.39 -22.44 -19.87
N LEU A 42 4.47 -22.76 -18.96
CA LEU A 42 4.66 -23.75 -17.90
C LEU A 42 3.91 -25.05 -18.23
N GLY A 43 4.44 -26.19 -17.75
CA GLY A 43 3.81 -27.51 -17.88
C GLY A 43 3.37 -28.07 -16.52
N GLY A 44 2.37 -28.97 -16.54
CA GLY A 44 1.97 -29.76 -15.38
C GLY A 44 1.57 -28.92 -14.16
N ARG A 45 2.12 -29.27 -12.99
CA ARG A 45 1.78 -28.68 -11.69
C ARG A 45 2.09 -27.18 -11.62
N ALA A 46 3.26 -26.75 -12.10
CA ALA A 46 3.67 -25.34 -12.08
C ALA A 46 2.68 -24.42 -12.82
N MET A 47 2.06 -24.91 -13.89
CA MET A 47 1.03 -24.15 -14.60
C MET A 47 -0.25 -24.00 -13.78
N LEU A 48 -0.63 -25.01 -12.99
CA LEU A 48 -1.80 -24.94 -12.11
C LEU A 48 -1.55 -23.98 -10.94
N GLU A 49 -0.36 -24.02 -10.34
CA GLU A 49 0.07 -23.11 -9.27
C GLU A 49 0.08 -21.65 -9.75
N TYR A 50 0.66 -21.39 -10.93
CA TYR A 50 0.61 -20.07 -11.55
C TYR A 50 -0.82 -19.61 -11.84
N ARG A 51 -1.69 -20.50 -12.38
CA ARG A 51 -3.11 -20.16 -12.61
C ARG A 51 -3.83 -19.82 -11.31
N TRP A 52 -3.51 -20.51 -10.22
CA TRP A 52 -4.08 -20.25 -8.91
C TRP A 52 -3.62 -18.89 -8.38
N LEU A 53 -2.33 -18.59 -8.45
CA LEU A 53 -1.77 -17.29 -8.09
C LEU A 53 -2.39 -16.17 -8.93
N ARG A 54 -2.57 -16.37 -10.23
CA ARG A 54 -3.23 -15.40 -11.12
C ARG A 54 -4.69 -15.19 -10.77
N ALA A 55 -5.43 -16.26 -10.47
CA ALA A 55 -6.81 -16.15 -10.01
C ALA A 55 -6.89 -15.37 -8.69
N ALA A 56 -5.98 -15.64 -7.75
CA ALA A 56 -5.84 -14.89 -6.51
C ALA A 56 -5.48 -13.41 -6.74
N ALA A 57 -4.64 -13.11 -7.73
CA ALA A 57 -4.28 -11.74 -8.08
C ALA A 57 -5.36 -10.97 -8.86
N THR A 58 -6.41 -11.62 -9.36
CA THR A 58 -7.41 -10.98 -10.24
C THR A 58 -8.83 -11.00 -9.73
N PHE A 59 -9.17 -11.89 -8.80
CA PHE A 59 -10.55 -11.98 -8.33
C PHE A 59 -10.99 -10.70 -7.61
N ASP A 60 -12.25 -10.34 -7.81
CA ASP A 60 -12.92 -9.30 -7.04
C ASP A 60 -13.34 -9.89 -5.69
N ALA A 61 -12.61 -9.55 -4.63
CA ALA A 61 -12.88 -10.05 -3.29
C ALA A 61 -14.24 -9.61 -2.73
N ALA A 62 -14.91 -8.62 -3.34
CA ALA A 62 -16.25 -8.21 -2.96
C ALA A 62 -17.35 -9.02 -3.66
N ARG A 63 -17.05 -9.71 -4.77
CA ARG A 63 -18.07 -10.28 -5.65
C ARG A 63 -17.91 -11.77 -5.96
N ALA A 64 -16.68 -12.28 -5.92
CA ALA A 64 -16.38 -13.62 -6.39
C ALA A 64 -15.32 -14.32 -5.54
N LEU A 65 -15.21 -15.63 -5.75
CA LEU A 65 -14.08 -16.42 -5.27
C LEU A 65 -13.06 -16.59 -6.40
N PRO A 66 -11.76 -16.71 -6.09
CA PRO A 66 -10.76 -17.04 -7.10
C PRO A 66 -11.05 -18.42 -7.72
N ALA A 67 -10.96 -18.52 -9.05
CA ALA A 67 -11.20 -19.77 -9.76
C ALA A 67 -10.14 -20.83 -9.39
N ASN A 68 -10.58 -22.00 -8.91
CA ASN A 68 -9.71 -23.10 -8.53
C ASN A 68 -9.27 -23.89 -9.78
N PRO A 69 -7.97 -23.93 -10.12
CA PRO A 69 -7.49 -24.68 -11.29
C PRO A 69 -7.21 -26.16 -10.99
N PHE A 70 -7.22 -26.57 -9.72
CA PHE A 70 -6.82 -27.92 -9.31
C PHE A 70 -7.98 -28.92 -9.39
N ALA A 71 -7.78 -30.00 -10.14
CA ALA A 71 -8.80 -31.04 -10.29
C ALA A 71 -8.87 -32.03 -9.12
N ALA A 72 -7.76 -32.29 -8.40
CA ALA A 72 -7.68 -33.23 -7.29
C ALA A 72 -6.46 -32.96 -6.39
N GLY A 73 -6.40 -33.67 -5.26
CA GLY A 73 -5.24 -33.70 -4.37
C GLY A 73 -5.18 -32.56 -3.34
N PRO A 74 -4.09 -32.49 -2.56
CA PRO A 74 -3.96 -31.52 -1.48
C PRO A 74 -4.15 -30.04 -1.90
N PRO A 75 -3.64 -29.56 -3.05
CA PRO A 75 -3.85 -28.17 -3.48
C PRO A 75 -5.34 -27.84 -3.74
N ARG A 76 -6.11 -28.81 -4.26
CA ARG A 76 -7.55 -28.65 -4.39
C ARG A 76 -8.23 -28.51 -3.03
N GLY A 77 -7.86 -29.37 -2.08
CA GLY A 77 -8.40 -29.32 -0.72
C GLY A 77 -8.09 -27.99 -0.01
N GLU A 78 -6.88 -27.44 -0.21
CA GLU A 78 -6.52 -26.13 0.32
C GLU A 78 -7.34 -25.00 -0.32
N ALA A 79 -7.52 -25.00 -1.65
CA ALA A 79 -8.35 -24.01 -2.34
C ALA A 79 -9.83 -24.10 -1.92
N GLU A 80 -10.37 -25.30 -1.73
CA GLU A 80 -11.73 -25.52 -1.20
C GLU A 80 -11.86 -25.05 0.26
N ALA A 81 -10.86 -25.32 1.11
CA ALA A 81 -10.83 -24.83 2.48
C ALA A 81 -10.79 -23.29 2.54
N LEU A 82 -10.00 -22.65 1.66
CA LEU A 82 -10.03 -21.20 1.51
C LEU A 82 -11.43 -20.73 1.11
N HIS A 83 -12.03 -21.30 0.05
CA HIS A 83 -13.36 -20.91 -0.40
C HIS A 83 -14.42 -21.03 0.69
N ALA A 84 -14.35 -22.08 1.52
CA ALA A 84 -15.20 -22.25 2.68
C ALA A 84 -14.96 -21.14 3.71
N LEU A 85 -13.70 -20.83 4.04
CA LEU A 85 -13.32 -19.75 4.96
C LEU A 85 -13.82 -18.38 4.50
N LEU A 86 -13.67 -18.05 3.20
CA LEU A 86 -14.08 -16.74 2.66
C LEU A 86 -15.60 -16.49 2.75
N LYS A 87 -16.38 -17.57 2.94
CA LYS A 87 -17.84 -17.55 3.11
C LYS A 87 -18.29 -17.81 4.54
N ALA A 88 -17.36 -18.15 5.44
CA ALA A 88 -17.69 -18.56 6.79
C ALA A 88 -18.23 -17.39 7.62
N PRO A 89 -19.15 -17.65 8.55
CA PRO A 89 -19.59 -16.64 9.51
C PRO A 89 -18.46 -16.26 10.48
N LYS A 90 -18.56 -15.07 11.08
CA LYS A 90 -17.47 -14.46 11.88
C LYS A 90 -16.97 -15.35 13.02
N ASP A 91 -17.88 -16.07 13.68
CA ASP A 91 -17.59 -16.99 14.79
C ASP A 91 -16.74 -18.20 14.39
N GLN A 92 -16.72 -18.56 13.10
CA GLN A 92 -15.94 -19.69 12.58
C GLN A 92 -14.60 -19.26 11.96
N LEU A 93 -14.36 -17.95 11.80
CA LEU A 93 -13.18 -17.43 11.13
C LEU A 93 -11.88 -17.81 11.85
N ALA A 94 -11.83 -17.69 13.18
CA ALA A 94 -10.62 -17.97 13.93
C ALA A 94 -10.15 -19.43 13.77
N SER A 95 -11.07 -20.39 13.89
CA SER A 95 -10.77 -21.81 13.67
C SER A 95 -10.40 -22.11 12.22
N GLY A 96 -11.11 -21.52 11.26
CA GLY A 96 -10.85 -21.73 9.84
C GLY A 96 -9.50 -21.14 9.40
N LEU A 97 -9.15 -19.95 9.89
CA LEU A 97 -7.82 -19.34 9.69
C LEU A 97 -6.72 -20.26 10.20
N LYS A 98 -6.86 -20.79 11.42
CA LYS A 98 -5.87 -21.69 12.03
C LYS A 98 -5.70 -23.00 11.25
N ALA A 99 -6.78 -23.53 10.67
CA ALA A 99 -6.77 -24.80 9.95
C ALA A 99 -6.26 -24.69 8.50
N LEU A 100 -6.27 -23.49 7.91
CA LEU A 100 -5.94 -23.30 6.49
C LEU A 100 -4.42 -23.46 6.25
N PRO A 101 -3.94 -24.46 5.47
CA PRO A 101 -2.51 -24.80 5.42
C PRO A 101 -1.54 -23.74 4.85
N LEU A 102 -2.01 -22.85 3.95
CA LEU A 102 -1.19 -21.82 3.29
C LEU A 102 0.05 -22.36 2.53
N ARG A 103 -0.03 -23.56 1.94
CA ARG A 103 1.09 -24.13 1.18
C ARG A 103 1.17 -23.56 -0.23
N GLU A 104 0.04 -23.14 -0.79
CA GLU A 104 -0.04 -22.60 -2.13
C GLU A 104 0.05 -21.05 -2.08
N PRO A 105 1.00 -20.40 -2.79
CA PRO A 105 1.15 -18.94 -2.76
C PRO A 105 -0.13 -18.18 -3.13
N GLY A 106 -0.92 -18.73 -4.07
CA GLY A 106 -2.23 -18.17 -4.43
C GLY A 106 -3.23 -18.17 -3.27
N THR A 107 -3.15 -19.14 -2.35
CA THR A 107 -4.03 -19.20 -1.18
C THR A 107 -3.73 -18.05 -0.23
N ALA A 108 -2.45 -17.83 0.08
CA ALA A 108 -2.04 -16.75 0.96
C ALA A 108 -2.34 -15.37 0.35
N LEU A 109 -2.13 -15.19 -0.96
CA LEU A 109 -2.45 -13.94 -1.65
C LEU A 109 -3.96 -13.68 -1.65
N ALA A 110 -4.79 -14.69 -1.92
CA ALA A 110 -6.23 -14.56 -1.87
C ALA A 110 -6.74 -14.26 -0.46
N LEU A 111 -6.19 -14.94 0.55
CA LEU A 111 -6.49 -14.67 1.96
C LEU A 111 -6.11 -13.22 2.34
N TRP A 112 -4.95 -12.74 1.90
CA TRP A 112 -4.51 -11.36 2.11
C TRP A 112 -5.50 -10.36 1.49
N ARG A 113 -5.83 -10.51 0.20
CA ARG A 113 -6.74 -9.58 -0.49
C ARG A 113 -8.11 -9.54 0.13
N TRP A 114 -8.67 -10.70 0.45
CA TRP A 114 -9.97 -10.78 1.09
C TRP A 114 -9.94 -10.14 2.48
N GLY A 115 -8.99 -10.50 3.34
CA GLY A 115 -8.92 -9.95 4.69
C GLY A 115 -8.70 -8.43 4.70
N ARG A 116 -7.85 -7.92 3.82
CA ARG A 116 -7.66 -6.47 3.61
C ARG A 116 -8.98 -5.77 3.27
N LEU A 117 -9.79 -6.35 2.38
CA LEU A 117 -11.13 -5.82 2.07
C LEU A 117 -12.05 -5.86 3.30
N GLN A 118 -12.10 -6.98 4.03
CA GLN A 118 -12.94 -7.12 5.22
C GLN A 118 -12.57 -6.10 6.32
N VAL A 119 -11.28 -5.79 6.47
CA VAL A 119 -10.83 -4.73 7.39
C VAL A 119 -11.29 -3.36 6.89
N ARG A 120 -11.10 -3.05 5.60
CA ARG A 120 -11.51 -1.77 5.02
C ARG A 120 -13.02 -1.52 5.08
N THR A 121 -13.84 -2.56 4.99
CA THR A 121 -15.30 -2.45 5.11
C THR A 121 -15.80 -2.49 6.55
N GLY A 122 -14.90 -2.61 7.54
CA GLY A 122 -15.27 -2.72 8.95
C GLY A 122 -15.90 -4.06 9.34
N ALA A 123 -15.85 -5.07 8.46
CA ALA A 123 -16.35 -6.40 8.75
C ALA A 123 -15.47 -7.13 9.77
N PHE A 124 -14.16 -6.90 9.76
CA PHE A 124 -13.25 -7.41 10.78
C PHE A 124 -13.13 -6.44 11.94
N ASP A 125 -13.45 -6.93 13.14
CA ASP A 125 -13.04 -6.27 14.37
C ASP A 125 -11.53 -6.48 14.63
N ALA A 126 -11.02 -5.85 15.69
CA ALA A 126 -9.60 -5.94 16.04
C ALA A 126 -9.15 -7.39 16.31
N THR A 127 -10.00 -8.23 16.91
CA THR A 127 -9.67 -9.62 17.23
C THR A 127 -9.52 -10.46 15.96
N VAL A 128 -10.50 -10.39 15.06
CA VAL A 128 -10.48 -11.14 13.80
C VAL A 128 -9.35 -10.64 12.90
N ARG A 129 -9.15 -9.32 12.81
CA ARG A 129 -8.03 -8.72 12.07
C ARG A 129 -6.69 -9.26 12.58
N ARG A 130 -6.46 -9.23 13.89
CA ARG A 130 -5.24 -9.74 14.53
C ARG A 130 -5.02 -11.24 14.26
N ALA A 131 -6.07 -12.05 14.29
CA ALA A 131 -5.99 -13.48 13.96
C ALA A 131 -5.62 -13.72 12.49
N TRP A 132 -6.19 -12.95 11.57
CA TRP A 132 -5.89 -13.02 10.15
C TRP A 132 -4.45 -12.57 9.84
N GLU A 133 -4.01 -11.44 10.40
CA GLU A 133 -2.61 -10.97 10.31
C GLU A 133 -1.65 -12.01 10.89
N GLY A 134 -1.95 -12.53 12.09
CA GLY A 134 -1.14 -13.53 12.76
C GLY A 134 -0.99 -14.82 11.93
N ARG A 135 -2.06 -15.26 11.25
CA ARG A 135 -1.99 -16.42 10.37
C ARG A 135 -1.04 -16.20 9.20
N LEU A 136 -1.11 -15.05 8.54
CA LEU A 136 -0.22 -14.69 7.42
C LEU A 136 1.22 -14.42 7.87
N LEU A 137 1.40 -13.86 9.07
CA LEU A 137 2.72 -13.56 9.63
C LEU A 137 3.49 -14.82 10.04
N GLY A 138 2.80 -15.79 10.63
CA GLY A 138 3.45 -17.01 11.11
C GLY A 138 3.77 -18.00 9.99
N GLU A 139 2.86 -18.15 9.04
CA GLU A 139 2.84 -19.31 8.12
C GLU A 139 2.62 -18.91 6.66
N GLY A 140 2.51 -17.62 6.37
CA GLY A 140 2.42 -17.13 5.01
C GLY A 140 3.79 -17.07 4.32
N PRO A 141 3.84 -17.22 2.97
CA PRO A 141 5.06 -17.00 2.20
C PRO A 141 5.56 -15.55 2.34
N THR A 142 6.87 -15.35 2.11
CA THR A 142 7.62 -14.10 2.35
C THR A 142 6.88 -12.85 1.89
N LEU A 143 6.33 -12.84 0.68
CA LEU A 143 5.60 -11.70 0.14
C LEU A 143 4.39 -11.32 0.99
N THR A 144 3.50 -12.28 1.24
CA THR A 144 2.26 -12.05 2.01
C THR A 144 2.52 -11.79 3.48
N ARG A 145 3.61 -12.37 4.03
CA ARG A 145 4.13 -12.02 5.35
C ARG A 145 4.55 -10.55 5.40
N GLY A 146 5.23 -10.05 4.37
CA GLY A 146 5.59 -8.63 4.24
C GLY A 146 4.37 -7.70 4.13
N TYR A 147 3.32 -8.09 3.42
CA TYR A 147 2.05 -7.33 3.41
C TYR A 147 1.39 -7.32 4.79
N ALA A 148 1.25 -8.49 5.41
CA ALA A 148 0.63 -8.64 6.72
C ALA A 148 1.40 -7.88 7.82
N LEU A 149 2.74 -7.88 7.75
CA LEU A 149 3.59 -7.13 8.68
C LEU A 149 3.37 -5.62 8.54
N ARG A 150 3.42 -5.09 7.31
CA ARG A 150 3.17 -3.68 7.05
C ARG A 150 1.79 -3.27 7.54
N HIS A 151 0.77 -4.07 7.24
CA HIS A 151 -0.60 -3.83 7.70
C HIS A 151 -0.72 -3.82 9.22
N ALA A 152 -0.14 -4.82 9.89
CA ALA A 152 -0.18 -4.94 11.33
C ALA A 152 0.55 -3.78 12.02
N LEU A 153 1.66 -3.31 11.45
CA LEU A 153 2.41 -2.14 11.94
C LEU A 153 1.61 -0.84 11.76
N CYS A 154 0.96 -0.64 10.60
CA CYS A 154 0.05 0.49 10.37
C CYS A 154 -1.05 0.55 11.43
N TRP A 155 -1.67 -0.60 11.73
CA TRP A 155 -2.72 -0.66 12.75
C TRP A 155 -2.20 -0.54 14.18
N ALA A 156 -1.02 -1.10 14.49
CA ALA A 156 -0.38 -0.89 15.79
C ALA A 156 -0.13 0.60 16.03
N LEU A 157 0.38 1.33 15.03
CA LEU A 157 0.58 2.78 15.12
C LEU A 157 -0.74 3.54 15.30
N ALA A 158 -1.76 3.23 14.50
CA ALA A 158 -3.07 3.87 14.59
C ALA A 158 -3.74 3.64 15.96
N GLU A 159 -3.52 2.46 16.55
CA GLU A 159 -4.02 2.08 17.88
C GLU A 159 -3.10 2.53 19.03
N LYS A 160 -1.91 3.07 18.73
CA LYS A 160 -0.87 3.42 19.70
C LYS A 160 -0.47 2.23 20.60
N ASP A 161 -0.44 1.05 20.01
CA ASP A 161 -0.22 -0.22 20.70
C ASP A 161 1.28 -0.59 20.66
N GLU A 162 2.04 -0.10 21.65
CA GLU A 162 3.49 -0.32 21.77
C GLU A 162 3.85 -1.79 22.03
N ASP A 163 3.03 -2.50 22.81
CA ASP A 163 3.21 -3.93 23.08
C ASP A 163 3.11 -4.73 21.78
N ARG A 164 2.15 -4.36 20.93
CA ARG A 164 1.99 -4.96 19.62
C ARG A 164 3.15 -4.64 18.69
N LEU A 165 3.67 -3.41 18.69
CA LEU A 165 4.89 -3.08 17.94
C LEU A 165 6.06 -3.98 18.36
N ALA A 166 6.26 -4.19 19.67
CA ALA A 166 7.30 -5.06 20.19
C ALA A 166 7.12 -6.52 19.73
N GLY A 167 5.88 -7.04 19.77
CA GLY A 167 5.57 -8.38 19.27
C GLY A 167 5.80 -8.53 17.76
N LEU A 168 5.43 -7.54 16.97
CA LEU A 168 5.64 -7.54 15.52
C LEU A 168 7.12 -7.48 15.15
N ARG A 169 7.93 -6.72 15.91
CA ARG A 169 9.39 -6.71 15.75
C ARG A 169 10.01 -8.09 15.91
N ALA A 170 9.57 -8.85 16.91
CA ALA A 170 10.07 -10.21 17.13
C ALA A 170 9.69 -11.16 15.97
N LEU A 171 8.52 -10.95 15.36
CA LEU A 171 8.03 -11.75 14.22
C LEU A 171 8.59 -11.30 12.87
N ALA A 172 9.08 -10.08 12.72
CA ALA A 172 9.56 -9.53 11.45
C ALA A 172 10.83 -10.24 10.95
N GLY A 173 11.77 -10.54 11.86
CA GLY A 173 13.12 -10.99 11.48
C GLY A 173 13.95 -9.88 10.83
N GLU A 174 15.13 -10.22 10.32
CA GLU A 174 16.08 -9.24 9.75
C GLU A 174 15.61 -8.66 8.42
N ASP A 175 14.91 -9.44 7.60
CA ASP A 175 14.43 -9.05 6.26
C ASP A 175 13.52 -7.81 6.26
N PHE A 176 12.91 -7.49 7.40
CA PHE A 176 12.00 -6.34 7.55
C PHE A 176 12.46 -5.36 8.63
N ALA A 177 13.74 -5.39 9.02
CA ALA A 177 14.27 -4.54 10.08
C ALA A 177 14.09 -3.04 9.78
N GLU A 178 14.33 -2.60 8.54
CA GLU A 178 14.17 -1.20 8.13
C GLU A 178 12.71 -0.73 8.24
N VAL A 179 11.76 -1.59 7.87
CA VAL A 179 10.32 -1.32 7.99
C VAL A 179 9.97 -1.13 9.47
N VAL A 180 10.39 -2.05 10.34
CA VAL A 180 10.14 -1.95 11.79
C VAL A 180 10.79 -0.69 12.38
N GLN A 181 12.02 -0.36 11.99
CA GLN A 181 12.68 0.86 12.44
C GLN A 181 11.94 2.13 12.01
N GLY A 182 11.38 2.14 10.79
CA GLY A 182 10.50 3.22 10.32
C GLY A 182 9.30 3.42 11.24
N PHE A 183 8.63 2.34 11.63
CA PHE A 183 7.53 2.40 12.60
C PHE A 183 7.97 2.81 14.01
N GLN A 184 9.13 2.37 14.47
CA GLN A 184 9.67 2.83 15.76
C GLN A 184 9.89 4.35 15.79
N ARG A 185 10.39 4.93 14.69
CA ARG A 185 10.51 6.40 14.57
C ARG A 185 9.15 7.08 14.66
N LEU A 186 8.14 6.55 13.97
CA LEU A 186 6.77 7.09 14.00
C LEU A 186 6.13 7.04 15.38
N PHE A 187 6.31 5.94 16.11
CA PHE A 187 5.84 5.86 17.50
C PHE A 187 6.52 6.92 18.38
N GLY A 188 7.81 7.16 18.18
CA GLY A 188 8.55 8.22 18.88
C GLY A 188 8.07 9.64 18.58
N LEU A 189 7.31 9.85 17.50
CA LEU A 189 6.70 11.15 17.18
C LEU A 189 5.37 11.38 17.94
N LEU A 190 4.71 10.33 18.43
CA LEU A 190 3.42 10.47 19.12
C LEU A 190 3.57 11.26 20.42
N GLY A 191 2.75 12.29 20.59
CA GLY A 191 2.83 13.24 21.71
C GLY A 191 3.97 14.26 21.60
N GLY A 192 4.85 14.13 20.60
CA GLY A 192 5.93 15.05 20.31
C GLY A 192 5.51 16.19 19.36
N PRO A 193 6.36 17.22 19.18
CA PRO A 193 6.11 18.27 18.21
C PRO A 193 6.08 17.70 16.79
N SER A 194 5.24 18.27 15.93
CA SER A 194 5.19 17.86 14.52
C SER A 194 6.50 18.19 13.79
N PRO A 195 6.96 17.34 12.84
CA PRO A 195 8.20 17.57 12.11
C PRO A 195 8.05 18.76 11.15
N VAL A 196 9.17 19.43 10.88
CA VAL A 196 9.25 20.42 9.80
C VAL A 196 9.29 19.68 8.47
N LEU A 197 8.38 20.04 7.56
CA LEU A 197 8.38 19.58 6.19
C LEU A 197 8.72 20.73 5.24
N ARG A 198 9.59 20.40 4.29
CA ARG A 198 9.87 21.26 3.15
C ARG A 198 8.79 21.08 2.10
N VAL A 199 8.02 22.14 1.85
CA VAL A 199 6.85 22.12 0.96
C VAL A 199 6.75 23.38 0.11
N TRP A 200 6.00 23.28 -0.98
CA TRP A 200 5.66 24.40 -1.85
C TRP A 200 4.17 24.65 -1.81
N THR A 201 3.75 25.91 -1.73
CA THR A 201 2.32 26.25 -1.80
C THR A 201 1.76 25.87 -3.18
N LEU A 202 0.51 25.43 -3.24
CA LEU A 202 -0.25 25.33 -4.49
C LEU A 202 -1.48 26.26 -4.35
N PRO A 203 -1.71 27.19 -5.29
CA PRO A 203 -1.10 27.28 -6.62
C PRO A 203 0.19 28.14 -6.73
N GLY A 204 0.64 28.79 -5.66
CA GLY A 204 1.71 29.80 -5.73
C GLY A 204 3.10 29.28 -6.11
N LEU A 205 3.38 28.01 -5.81
CA LEU A 205 4.72 27.40 -5.87
C LEU A 205 5.75 28.19 -5.05
N ASP A 206 5.32 28.73 -3.91
CA ASP A 206 6.19 29.41 -2.97
C ASP A 206 6.80 28.41 -2.00
N TYR A 207 8.12 28.45 -1.87
CA TYR A 207 8.87 27.65 -0.90
C TYR A 207 8.47 27.95 0.55
N ARG A 208 8.31 26.89 1.35
CA ARG A 208 8.05 26.96 2.77
C ARG A 208 8.72 25.79 3.50
N ASP A 209 9.42 26.09 4.59
CA ASP A 209 9.73 25.10 5.62
C ASP A 209 8.76 25.35 6.77
N LEU A 210 7.84 24.40 7.00
CA LEU A 210 6.79 24.55 8.00
C LEU A 210 6.65 23.26 8.80
N ARG A 211 6.45 23.40 10.10
CA ARG A 211 5.87 22.33 10.91
C ARG A 211 4.42 22.08 10.48
N LEU A 212 3.91 20.88 10.71
CA LEU A 212 2.53 20.55 10.32
C LEU A 212 1.50 21.46 11.01
N ASP A 213 1.76 21.88 12.25
CA ASP A 213 0.90 22.81 12.99
C ASP A 213 0.93 24.25 12.46
N GLU A 214 1.99 24.63 11.75
CA GLU A 214 2.12 25.94 11.11
C GLU A 214 1.38 26.00 9.76
N LEU A 215 0.87 24.87 9.25
CA LEU A 215 0.05 24.81 8.04
C LEU A 215 -1.38 25.36 8.25
N GLY A 216 -1.73 25.76 9.48
CA GLY A 216 -3.02 26.35 9.81
C GLY A 216 -4.17 25.34 9.91
N ALA A 217 -3.86 24.06 10.11
CA ALA A 217 -4.82 22.97 10.16
C ALA A 217 -4.56 22.08 11.38
N SER A 218 -5.62 21.46 11.90
CA SER A 218 -5.54 20.47 12.98
C SER A 218 -5.26 19.05 12.47
N ARG A 219 -5.36 18.85 11.15
CA ARG A 219 -5.06 17.58 10.49
C ARG A 219 -4.24 17.81 9.24
N ALA A 220 -3.27 16.92 8.99
CA ALA A 220 -2.57 16.84 7.72
C ALA A 220 -2.91 15.52 7.03
N TRP A 221 -3.42 15.63 5.82
CA TRP A 221 -3.65 14.49 4.94
C TRP A 221 -2.57 14.49 3.85
N ILE A 222 -1.77 13.43 3.82
CA ILE A 222 -0.65 13.27 2.90
C ILE A 222 -1.02 12.15 1.95
N CYS A 223 -1.29 12.50 0.69
CA CYS A 223 -1.79 11.57 -0.28
C CYS A 223 -1.44 12.03 -1.70
N PRO A 224 -0.87 11.16 -2.55
CA PRO A 224 -0.66 11.44 -3.96
C PRO A 224 -1.97 11.87 -4.64
N LEU A 225 -1.86 12.74 -5.63
CA LEU A 225 -3.00 13.06 -6.49
C LEU A 225 -3.11 12.05 -7.62
N GLU A 226 -3.97 11.06 -7.45
CA GLU A 226 -4.29 10.05 -8.48
C GLU A 226 -5.10 10.67 -9.64
N ASP A 227 -5.12 9.98 -10.79
CA ASP A 227 -5.94 10.38 -11.93
C ASP A 227 -7.44 10.23 -11.61
N GLY A 228 -8.23 11.25 -11.93
CA GLY A 228 -9.66 11.28 -11.66
C GLY A 228 -10.12 12.54 -10.93
N SER A 229 -11.26 12.41 -10.24
CA SER A 229 -11.88 13.52 -9.50
C SER A 229 -11.02 13.93 -8.30
N LEU A 230 -10.95 15.23 -8.03
CA LEU A 230 -10.26 15.74 -6.85
C LEU A 230 -10.91 15.19 -5.57
N PRO A 231 -10.12 14.70 -4.60
CA PRO A 231 -10.63 14.15 -3.35
C PRO A 231 -11.35 15.24 -2.55
N GLU A 232 -12.39 14.93 -1.80
CA GLU A 232 -12.97 15.87 -0.83
C GLU A 232 -12.01 16.03 0.36
N VAL A 233 -11.70 17.28 0.72
CA VAL A 233 -10.83 17.61 1.87
C VAL A 233 -11.67 18.41 2.86
N PRO A 234 -12.02 17.86 4.03
CA PRO A 234 -12.80 18.55 5.04
C PRO A 234 -12.11 19.84 5.54
N GLY A 235 -12.92 20.79 6.03
CA GLY A 235 -12.39 21.97 6.71
C GLY A 235 -11.54 21.59 7.92
N GLY A 236 -10.43 22.29 8.12
CA GLY A 236 -9.47 22.00 9.19
C GLY A 236 -8.46 20.90 8.86
N THR A 237 -8.47 20.37 7.62
CA THR A 237 -7.47 19.45 7.08
C THR A 237 -6.65 20.14 5.99
N VAL A 238 -5.32 20.10 6.11
CA VAL A 238 -4.41 20.47 5.03
C VAL A 238 -4.08 19.27 4.17
N TRP A 239 -4.04 19.44 2.85
CA TRP A 239 -3.63 18.40 1.92
C TRP A 239 -2.19 18.63 1.45
N ILE A 240 -1.35 17.61 1.65
CA ILE A 240 0.03 17.54 1.18
C ILE A 240 0.11 16.48 0.09
N ILE A 241 0.55 16.87 -1.10
CA ILE A 241 0.72 16.01 -2.27
C ILE A 241 2.21 15.68 -2.39
N PRO A 242 2.64 14.45 -2.07
CA PRO A 242 4.02 14.03 -2.31
C PRO A 242 4.30 13.94 -3.82
N SER A 243 5.52 14.27 -4.23
CA SER A 243 5.96 14.08 -5.61
C SER A 243 6.02 12.60 -5.97
N ALA A 244 5.60 12.28 -7.19
CA ALA A 244 5.74 10.95 -7.76
C ALA A 244 7.21 10.56 -7.98
N THR A 245 8.07 11.54 -8.31
CA THR A 245 9.51 11.31 -8.48
C THR A 245 10.27 11.39 -7.17
N GLY A 246 9.84 12.27 -6.26
CA GLY A 246 10.44 12.42 -4.93
C GLY A 246 11.90 12.87 -4.95
N SER A 247 12.34 13.45 -6.07
CA SER A 247 13.76 13.58 -6.43
C SER A 247 14.51 14.75 -5.78
N LEU A 248 13.84 15.60 -4.99
CA LEU A 248 14.50 16.74 -4.37
C LEU A 248 15.43 16.29 -3.24
N GLY A 249 16.71 16.68 -3.33
CA GLY A 249 17.68 16.48 -2.27
C GLY A 249 17.39 17.35 -1.05
N GLU A 250 17.77 16.86 0.14
CA GLU A 250 17.53 17.57 1.42
C GLU A 250 18.19 18.96 1.50
N ARG A 251 19.22 19.22 0.69
CA ARG A 251 19.98 20.48 0.68
C ARG A 251 19.54 21.46 -0.41
N ASP A 252 18.63 21.05 -1.29
CA ASP A 252 18.22 21.86 -2.43
C ASP A 252 17.08 22.81 -2.03
N ALA A 253 17.29 24.10 -2.24
CA ALA A 253 16.29 25.13 -1.94
C ALA A 253 15.37 25.45 -3.15
N GLY A 254 15.73 24.98 -4.35
CA GLY A 254 14.98 25.21 -5.58
C GLY A 254 14.42 23.92 -6.16
N LEU A 255 13.23 24.00 -6.76
CA LEU A 255 12.70 22.89 -7.55
C LEU A 255 13.49 22.76 -8.85
N SER A 256 13.91 21.54 -9.18
CA SER A 256 14.44 21.20 -10.49
C SER A 256 13.35 21.33 -11.57
N GLU A 257 13.73 21.42 -12.85
CA GLU A 257 12.78 21.53 -13.95
C GLU A 257 11.71 20.40 -13.96
N PRO A 258 12.05 19.13 -13.70
CA PRO A 258 11.03 18.07 -13.59
C PRO A 258 10.03 18.31 -12.45
N LEU A 259 10.49 18.77 -11.29
CA LEU A 259 9.62 19.03 -10.14
C LEU A 259 8.77 20.30 -10.33
N LEU A 260 9.31 21.32 -11.03
CA LEU A 260 8.53 22.49 -11.45
C LEU A 260 7.42 22.09 -12.42
N HIS A 261 7.72 21.21 -13.38
CA HIS A 261 6.73 20.69 -14.31
C HIS A 261 5.62 19.93 -13.57
N GLU A 262 5.98 19.04 -12.64
CA GLU A 262 5.05 18.30 -11.80
C GLU A 262 4.17 19.26 -10.97
N GLY A 263 4.78 20.22 -10.26
CA GLY A 263 4.06 21.21 -9.47
C GLY A 263 3.08 22.03 -10.32
N ARG A 264 3.49 22.49 -11.51
CA ARG A 264 2.60 23.21 -12.44
C ARG A 264 1.44 22.34 -12.92
N ALA A 265 1.66 21.07 -13.22
CA ALA A 265 0.59 20.14 -13.58
C ALA A 265 -0.43 20.00 -12.44
N LEU A 266 0.02 19.94 -11.18
CA LEU A 266 -0.87 19.96 -10.02
C LEU A 266 -1.67 21.27 -9.93
N VAL A 267 -1.03 22.43 -10.16
CA VAL A 267 -1.73 23.73 -10.18
C VAL A 267 -2.85 23.74 -11.22
N GLU A 268 -2.58 23.29 -12.46
CA GLU A 268 -3.57 23.22 -13.53
C GLU A 268 -4.79 22.38 -13.12
N ARG A 269 -4.56 21.26 -12.42
CA ARG A 269 -5.63 20.37 -11.94
C ARG A 269 -6.45 20.98 -10.80
N LEU A 270 -5.83 21.73 -9.91
CA LEU A 270 -6.51 22.32 -8.75
C LEU A 270 -7.29 23.60 -9.09
N ARG A 271 -6.79 24.39 -10.05
CA ARG A 271 -7.33 25.71 -10.41
C ARG A 271 -8.83 25.74 -10.66
N PRO A 272 -9.45 24.82 -11.43
CA PRO A 272 -10.89 24.86 -11.71
C PRO A 272 -11.77 24.78 -10.45
N SER A 273 -11.25 24.16 -9.39
CA SER A 273 -11.94 23.99 -8.11
C SER A 273 -11.57 25.04 -7.06
N GLY A 274 -10.63 25.94 -7.37
CA GLY A 274 -10.11 26.93 -6.42
C GLY A 274 -9.43 26.33 -5.19
N ARG A 275 -9.02 25.05 -5.24
CA ARG A 275 -8.43 24.36 -4.10
C ARG A 275 -6.96 24.71 -3.92
N THR A 276 -6.55 24.81 -2.65
CA THR A 276 -5.17 24.96 -2.24
C THR A 276 -4.65 23.66 -1.65
N ALA A 277 -3.36 23.42 -1.80
CA ALA A 277 -2.65 22.28 -1.24
C ALA A 277 -1.17 22.64 -1.03
N PHE A 278 -0.39 21.70 -0.53
CA PHE A 278 1.06 21.79 -0.47
C PHE A 278 1.69 20.68 -1.30
N PHE A 279 2.73 21.00 -2.06
CA PHE A 279 3.53 20.04 -2.82
C PHE A 279 4.79 19.68 -2.04
N ALA A 280 5.03 18.38 -1.82
CA ALA A 280 6.17 17.88 -1.07
C ALA A 280 7.10 17.06 -2.00
N PRO A 281 8.19 17.68 -2.51
CA PRO A 281 8.98 17.08 -3.60
C PRO A 281 10.07 16.10 -3.16
N SER A 282 10.37 16.00 -1.86
CA SER A 282 11.40 15.09 -1.35
C SER A 282 10.77 13.82 -0.78
N ARG A 283 11.07 12.67 -1.39
CA ARG A 283 10.67 11.36 -0.85
C ARG A 283 11.52 10.96 0.35
N ALA A 284 12.82 11.26 0.32
CA ALA A 284 13.75 10.97 1.40
C ALA A 284 13.30 11.57 2.74
N ALA A 285 12.76 12.80 2.72
CA ALA A 285 12.24 13.45 3.93
C ALA A 285 11.10 12.64 4.60
N PHE A 286 10.21 12.05 3.80
CA PHE A 286 9.15 11.17 4.32
C PHE A 286 9.70 9.85 4.82
N GLU A 287 10.61 9.22 4.07
CA GLU A 287 11.22 7.93 4.44
C GLU A 287 12.05 8.03 5.73
N ALA A 288 12.76 9.14 5.95
CA ALA A 288 13.48 9.44 7.18
C ALA A 288 12.53 9.43 8.40
N LEU A 289 11.31 9.94 8.23
CA LEU A 289 10.27 9.93 9.26
C LEU A 289 9.46 8.63 9.32
N GLY A 290 9.69 7.69 8.39
CA GLY A 290 8.88 6.46 8.26
C GLY A 290 7.54 6.66 7.55
N LEU A 291 7.25 7.85 7.04
CA LEU A 291 6.00 8.24 6.37
C LEU A 291 5.94 7.74 4.91
N ALA A 292 6.15 6.44 4.69
CA ALA A 292 6.33 5.87 3.35
C ALA A 292 5.06 5.20 2.76
N TRP A 293 3.99 5.04 3.56
CA TRP A 293 2.81 4.26 3.17
C TRP A 293 1.56 5.13 3.06
N PHE A 294 1.27 5.60 1.86
CA PHE A 294 0.12 6.45 1.58
C PHE A 294 -1.19 5.64 1.47
N PRO A 295 -2.35 6.26 1.79
CA PRO A 295 -2.50 7.62 2.33
C PRO A 295 -2.04 7.70 3.79
N ILE A 296 -1.70 8.90 4.24
CA ILE A 296 -1.33 9.18 5.65
C ILE A 296 -2.25 10.28 6.17
N LEU A 297 -2.79 10.09 7.37
CA LEU A 297 -3.54 11.09 8.12
C LEU A 297 -2.86 11.31 9.47
N ILE A 298 -2.51 12.56 9.74
CA ILE A 298 -1.90 13.00 11.00
C ILE A 298 -2.89 13.94 11.68
N ASP A 299 -3.26 13.61 12.92
CA ASP A 299 -4.06 14.46 13.80
C ASP A 299 -3.13 15.20 14.76
N LEU A 300 -3.31 16.52 14.90
CA LEU A 300 -2.56 17.37 15.80
C LEU A 300 -3.44 17.83 16.97
N ASP A 301 -2.84 17.96 18.15
CA ASP A 301 -3.49 18.61 19.28
C ASP A 301 -3.47 20.15 19.14
N PRO A 302 -4.19 20.91 19.99
CA PRO A 302 -4.21 22.37 19.91
C PRO A 302 -2.85 23.06 20.14
N LYS A 303 -1.83 22.33 20.61
CA LYS A 303 -0.47 22.82 20.82
C LYS A 303 0.47 22.43 19.68
N GLY A 304 -0.04 21.74 18.66
CA GLY A 304 0.72 21.29 17.50
C GLY A 304 1.52 20.00 17.73
N ALA A 305 1.24 19.26 18.80
CA ALA A 305 1.82 17.94 19.01
C ALA A 305 1.05 16.86 18.24
N ILE A 306 1.75 15.82 17.78
CA ILE A 306 1.12 14.74 17.02
C ILE A 306 0.28 13.89 17.96
N GLN A 307 -1.04 13.97 17.81
CA GLN A 307 -1.98 13.17 18.58
C GLN A 307 -2.15 11.78 17.98
N ALA A 308 -2.21 11.64 16.65
CA ALA A 308 -2.36 10.35 15.99
C ALA A 308 -1.73 10.34 14.61
N ILE A 309 -1.26 9.16 14.19
CA ILE A 309 -0.78 8.90 12.83
C ILE A 309 -1.49 7.64 12.34
N ARG A 310 -2.15 7.74 11.18
CA ARG A 310 -2.78 6.61 10.49
C ARG A 310 -2.24 6.55 9.09
N MET A 311 -1.88 5.38 8.61
CA MET A 311 -1.21 5.22 7.32
C MET A 311 -1.58 3.92 6.61
N GLY A 312 -1.40 3.90 5.29
CA GLY A 312 -1.75 2.77 4.44
C GLY A 312 -3.19 2.31 4.68
N ASP A 313 -3.36 1.03 5.01
CA ASP A 313 -4.70 0.45 5.25
C ASP A 313 -5.34 0.84 6.58
N ALA A 314 -4.61 1.48 7.51
CA ALA A 314 -5.17 2.04 8.73
C ALA A 314 -5.63 3.51 8.55
N ALA A 315 -5.16 4.18 7.49
CA ALA A 315 -5.65 5.50 7.11
C ALA A 315 -7.01 5.38 6.41
N PRO A 316 -7.95 6.32 6.65
CA PRO A 316 -9.21 6.32 5.93
C PRO A 316 -8.97 6.64 4.44
N GLY A 317 -9.81 6.09 3.56
CA GLY A 317 -9.74 6.35 2.12
C GLY A 317 -10.07 7.80 1.73
N LYS A 318 -10.64 8.57 2.66
CA LYS A 318 -10.87 10.01 2.60
C LYS A 318 -10.55 10.61 3.99
N PRO A 319 -9.97 11.81 4.07
CA PRO A 319 -9.61 12.46 5.34
C PRO A 319 -10.79 12.83 6.24
#